data_AF-A0A5K1AF70-F1
#
_entry.id   AF-A0A5K1AF70-F1
#
_cell.length_a   1.000
_cell.length_b   1.000
_cell.length_c   1.000
_cell.angle_alpha   90.00
_cell.angle_beta   90.00
_cell.angle_gamma   90.00
#
_symmetry.space_group_name_H-M   'P 1'
#
loop_
_entity.id
_entity.type
_entity.pdbx_description
1 polymer ?
#
loop_
_entity_poly.entity_id
_entity_poly.type
_entity_poly.pdbx_seq_one_letter_code
_entity_poly.pdbx_strand_id
1 'polypeptide(L)' 'DLAKNYDKTPAQLALRWGIQRKTVVIPKTSKFERLKENIEVFDFDISAEDMDTIKRMDRKLRTNQPAVFWGIDLFA' A
#
# COMPACT_ATOMS: atom_id res chain seq x y z
N ASP A 1 -1.52 4.06 13.86
CA ASP A 1 -1.90 3.14 14.96
C ASP A 1 -2.48 1.81 14.50
N LEU A 2 -3.28 1.77 13.42
CA LEU A 2 -3.88 0.52 12.92
C LEU A 2 -2.92 -0.66 12.77
N ALA A 3 -1.73 -0.45 12.20
CA ALA A 3 -0.75 -1.53 11.99
C ALA A 3 -0.27 -2.19 13.31
N LYS A 4 -0.27 -1.45 14.43
CA LYS A 4 0.10 -1.97 15.74
C LYS A 4 -0.88 -3.06 16.22
N ASN A 5 -2.16 -2.98 15.82
CA ASN A 5 -3.16 -3.99 16.19
C ASN A 5 -2.85 -5.37 15.59
N TYR A 6 -2.03 -5.41 14.54
CA TYR A 6 -1.62 -6.63 13.84
C TYR A 6 -0.17 -7.04 14.18
N ASP A 7 0.51 -6.30 15.06
CA ASP A 7 1.95 -6.41 15.30
C ASP A 7 2.78 -6.31 13.99
N LYS A 8 2.35 -5.42 13.09
CA LYS A 8 3.00 -5.18 11.79
C LYS A 8 3.36 -3.71 11.62
N THR A 9 4.24 -3.44 10.66
CA THR A 9 4.56 -2.07 10.27
C THR A 9 3.47 -1.47 9.36
N PRO A 10 3.37 -0.13 9.25
CA PRO A 10 2.48 0.51 8.29
C PRO A 10 2.77 0.10 6.83
N ALA A 11 4.03 -0.21 6.50
CA ALA A 11 4.41 -0.68 5.17
C ALA A 11 3.84 -2.08 4.89
N GLN A 12 4.01 -3.01 5.84
CA GLN A 12 3.44 -4.36 5.74
C GLN A 12 1.92 -4.32 5.63
N LEU A 13 1.24 -3.48 6.43
CA LEU A 13 -0.20 -3.33 6.37
C LEU A 13 -0.66 -2.80 5.00
N ALA A 14 0.05 -1.84 4.41
CA ALA A 14 -0.27 -1.31 3.08
C ALA A 14 -0.10 -2.36 1.97
N LEU A 15 0.94 -3.19 2.05
CA LEU A 15 1.17 -4.28 1.10
C LEU A 15 0.09 -5.36 1.24
N ARG A 16 -0.21 -5.79 2.46
CA ARG A 16 -1.28 -6.76 2.74
C ARG A 16 -2.62 -6.26 2.22
N TRP A 17 -2.94 -4.98 2.42
CA TRP A 17 -4.17 -4.37 1.93
C TRP A 17 -4.30 -4.42 0.39
N GLY A 18 -3.19 -4.29 -0.34
CA GLY A 18 -3.18 -4.51 -1.79
C GLY A 18 -3.46 -5.96 -2.17
N ILE A 19 -2.74 -6.88 -1.54
CA ILE A 19 -2.81 -8.33 -1.80
C ILE A 19 -4.21 -8.88 -1.51
N GLN A 20 -4.81 -8.52 -0.37
CA GLN A 20 -6.11 -9.02 0.06
C GLN A 20 -7.26 -8.52 -0.84
N ARG A 21 -7.06 -7.40 -1.56
CA ARG A 21 -7.95 -6.93 -2.64
C ARG A 21 -7.66 -7.58 -3.99
N LYS A 22 -6.90 -8.68 -4.02
CA LYS A 22 -6.50 -9.43 -5.22
C LYS A 22 -5.69 -8.58 -6.21
N THR A 23 -4.90 -7.63 -5.70
CA THR A 23 -4.00 -6.81 -6.52
C THR A 23 -2.55 -7.23 -6.29
N VAL A 24 -1.81 -7.50 -7.37
CA VAL A 24 -0.36 -7.77 -7.28
C VAL A 24 0.36 -6.49 -6.89
N VAL A 25 1.20 -6.55 -5.86
CA VAL A 25 2.00 -5.42 -5.36
C VAL A 25 3.48 -5.61 -5.70
N ILE A 26 4.16 -4.54 -6.08
CA ILE A 26 5.57 -4.54 -6.49
C ILE A 26 6.40 -3.54 -5.68
N PRO A 27 6.61 -3.76 -4.36
CA PRO A 27 7.34 -2.82 -3.52
C PRO A 27 8.81 -2.74 -3.91
N LYS A 28 9.29 -1.53 -4.21
CA LYS A 28 10.71 -1.27 -4.49
C LYS A 28 11.50 -1.16 -3.19
N THR A 29 12.62 -1.87 -3.09
CA THR A 29 13.63 -1.67 -2.04
C THR A 29 15.05 -1.92 -2.58
N SER A 30 16.03 -1.28 -1.98
CA SER A 30 17.47 -1.61 -2.12
C SER A 30 18.10 -2.02 -0.79
N LYS A 31 17.29 -2.12 0.28
CA LYS A 31 17.71 -2.50 1.64
C LYS A 31 17.23 -3.92 1.93
N PHE A 32 18.12 -4.75 2.47
CA PHE A 32 17.86 -6.16 2.71
C PHE A 32 16.80 -6.38 3.81
N GLU A 33 16.81 -5.54 4.85
CA GLU A 33 15.85 -5.60 5.96
C GLU A 33 14.44 -5.36 5.44
N ARG A 34 14.27 -4.37 4.56
CA ARG A 34 12.98 -4.08 3.92
C ARG A 34 12.57 -5.17 2.93
N LEU A 35 13.52 -5.87 2.30
CA LEU A 35 13.19 -6.99 1.42
C LEU A 35 12.54 -8.11 2.23
N LYS A 36 13.10 -8.43 3.40
CA LYS A 36 12.50 -9.38 4.35
C LYS A 36 11.13 -8.89 4.85
N GLU A 37 11.07 -7.65 5.31
CA GLU A 37 9.81 -7.06 5.81
C GLU A 37 8.70 -7.08 4.75
N ASN A 38 9.02 -6.77 3.49
CA ASN A 38 8.06 -6.74 2.38
C ASN A 38 7.49 -8.13 2.02
N ILE A 39 8.21 -9.22 2.30
CA ILE A 39 7.74 -10.59 2.03
C ILE A 39 6.97 -11.18 3.21
N GLU A 40 7.19 -10.69 4.43
CA GLU A 40 6.48 -11.08 5.66
C GLU A 40 5.08 -10.44 5.78
N VAL A 41 4.30 -10.50 4.69
CA VAL A 41 2.96 -9.90 4.58
C VAL A 41 1.86 -10.92 4.27
N PHE A 42 2.21 -12.21 4.29
CA PHE A 42 1.29 -13.31 3.97
C PHE A 42 0.76 -14.06 5.19
N ASP A 43 1.28 -13.75 6.38
CA ASP A 43 1.03 -14.44 7.64
C ASP A 43 -0.10 -13.84 8.49
N PHE A 44 -0.82 -12.84 7.98
CA PHE A 44 -1.94 -12.20 8.66
C PHE A 44 -3.02 -11.75 7.68
N ASP A 45 -4.22 -11.49 8.20
CA ASP A 45 -5.37 -10.95 7.48
C ASP A 45 -5.84 -9.65 8.11
N ILE A 46 -6.32 -8.71 7.29
CA ILE A 46 -6.93 -7.46 7.76
C ILE A 46 -8.44 -7.69 7.89
N SER A 47 -9.05 -7.25 9.00
CA SER A 47 -10.49 -7.34 9.20
C SER A 47 -11.27 -6.53 8.16
N ALA A 48 -12.54 -6.87 7.92
CA ALA A 48 -13.37 -6.15 6.96
C ALA A 48 -13.55 -4.66 7.35
N GLU A 49 -13.66 -4.40 8.65
CA GLU A 49 -13.80 -3.06 9.23
C GLU A 49 -12.54 -2.21 8.98
N ASP A 50 -11.36 -2.81 9.14
CA ASP A 50 -10.09 -2.12 8.94
C ASP A 50 -9.77 -1.93 7.46
N MET A 51 -10.16 -2.89 6.62
CA MET A 51 -10.09 -2.75 5.16
C MET A 51 -10.92 -1.55 4.68
N ASP A 52 -12.13 -1.34 5.23
CA ASP A 52 -12.97 -0.18 4.91
C ASP A 52 -12.40 1.12 5.50
N THR A 53 -11.79 1.05 6.69
CA THR A 53 -11.09 2.20 7.28
C THR A 53 -9.97 2.71 6.38
N ILE A 54 -9.13 1.82 5.85
CA ILE A 54 -8.06 2.19 4.91
C ILE A 54 -8.66 2.74 3.61
N LYS A 55 -9.74 2.14 3.11
CA LYS A 55 -10.43 2.61 1.89
C LYS A 55 -10.93 4.05 2.02
N ARG A 56 -11.43 4.45 3.19
CA ARG A 56 -11.89 5.83 3.45
C ARG A 56 -10.78 6.89 3.45
N MET A 57 -9.50 6.48 3.44
CA MET A 57 -8.36 7.41 3.36
C MET A 57 -8.07 7.89 1.93
N ASP A 58 -8.81 7.43 0.92
CA ASP A 58 -8.63 7.87 -0.46
C ASP A 58 -8.87 9.38 -0.61
N ARG A 59 -7.84 10.07 -1.13
CA ARG A 59 -7.84 11.52 -1.36
C ARG A 59 -7.95 11.88 -2.84
N LYS A 60 -8.14 10.89 -3.73
CA LYS A 60 -8.03 11.06 -5.19
C LYS A 60 -6.68 11.67 -5.63
N LEU A 61 -5.63 11.46 -4.83
CA LEU A 61 -4.29 11.98 -5.09
C LEU A 61 -3.51 11.02 -5.97
N ARG A 62 -3.00 11.49 -7.13
CA ARG A 62 -2.11 10.74 -8.01
C ARG A 62 -0.66 11.16 -7.78
N THR A 63 0.23 10.18 -7.58
CA THR A 63 1.67 10.41 -7.39
C THR A 63 2.43 10.55 -8.72
N ASN A 64 1.97 9.89 -9.78
CA ASN A 64 2.53 10.03 -11.12
C ASN A 64 1.64 10.99 -11.94
N GLN A 65 2.17 12.14 -12.32
CA GLN A 65 1.43 13.23 -12.99
C GLN A 65 2.15 13.69 -14.26
N PRO A 66 1.86 13.08 -15.43
CA PRO A 66 2.43 13.48 -16.72
C PRO A 66 2.22 14.95 -17.07
N ALA A 67 1.12 15.57 -16.62
CA ALA A 67 0.88 17.00 -16.83
C ALA A 67 1.98 17.88 -16.21
N VAL A 68 2.50 17.48 -15.05
CA VAL A 68 3.56 18.22 -14.34
C VAL A 68 4.93 17.93 -14.96
N PHE A 69 5.23 16.66 -15.27
CA PHE A 69 6.56 16.27 -15.73
C PHE A 69 6.78 16.48 -17.23
N TRP A 70 5.74 16.28 -18.04
CA TRP A 70 5.80 16.27 -19.51
C TRP A 70 4.90 17.34 -20.17
N GLY A 71 4.08 18.06 -19.40
CA GLY A 71 3.12 19.02 -19.95
C GLY A 71 1.93 18.39 -20.68
N ILE A 72 1.73 17.07 -20.54
CA ILE A 72 0.65 16.33 -21.21
C ILE A 72 -0.38 15.91 -20.17
N ASP A 73 -1.61 16.41 -20.30
CA ASP A 73 -2.69 16.01 -19.41
C ASP A 73 -3.32 14.69 -19.85
N LEU A 74 -2.78 13.58 -19.33
CA LEU A 74 -3.25 12.22 -19.62
C LEU A 74 -4.50 11.82 -18.80
N PHE A 75 -4.78 12.52 -17.71
CA PHE A 75 -5.79 12.11 -16.73
C PHE A 75 -6.97 13.10 -16.63
N ALA A 76 -7.10 14.00 -17.59
CA ALA A 76 -8.23 14.91 -17.79
C ALA A 76 -9.57 14.17 -17.92
#